data_AF-A0A9D6NEV0-F1
#
_entry.id   AF-A0A9D6NEV0-F1
#
_cell.length_a   1.000
_cell.length_b   1.000
_cell.length_c   1.000
_cell.angle_alpha   90.00
_cell.angle_beta   90.00
_cell.angle_gamma   90.00
#
_symmetry.space_group_name_H-M   'P 1'
#
loop_
_entity.id
_entity.type
_entity.pdbx_description
1 polymer ?
#
loop_
_entity_poly.entity_id
_entity_poly.type
_entity_poly.pdbx_seq_one_letter_code
_entity_poly.pdbx_strand_id
1 'polypeptide(L)'
;MAFVLILLVVDGALLAIVKLGAPKDENKIVDIEAFVANEETAKKVESQLAGQKVTISKDMREKVVPHGWIVLKHMGEPELAQPIADTLIRKGRKDAKVVGDAVLVGGIFDSEAKAKQVAAKLEQQESIKFDIEQGEKKVTSEVYKLVVEGLDSQGADKVKEVLGQNQVEDYESKPAAQ
;
A
#
# COMPACT_ATOMS: atom_id res chain seq x y z
N MET A 1 6.20 -23.02 -2.65
CA MET A 1 6.78 -22.04 -1.71
C MET A 1 6.82 -20.71 -2.44
N ALA A 2 5.90 -19.81 -2.13
CA ALA A 2 5.77 -18.53 -2.83
C ALA A 2 6.37 -17.43 -1.95
N PHE A 3 7.41 -16.78 -2.48
CA PHE A 3 8.01 -15.57 -1.95
C PHE A 3 6.98 -14.44 -2.02
N VAL A 4 6.58 -13.90 -0.86
CA VAL A 4 5.78 -12.68 -0.81
C VAL A 4 6.74 -11.51 -1.00
N LEU A 5 6.65 -10.91 -2.18
CA LEU A 5 7.29 -9.65 -2.56
C LEU A 5 6.87 -8.57 -1.54
N ILE A 6 7.84 -8.07 -0.80
CA ILE A 6 7.69 -6.85 0.01
C ILE A 6 7.53 -5.68 -0.96
N LEU A 7 6.36 -5.05 -0.93
CA LEU A 7 6.06 -3.79 -1.60
C LEU A 7 6.88 -2.67 -0.94
N LEU A 8 8.11 -2.50 -1.42
CA LEU A 8 8.93 -1.32 -1.15
C LEU A 8 8.34 -0.15 -1.96
N VAL A 9 7.42 0.60 -1.34
CA VAL A 9 7.15 1.97 -1.78
C VAL A 9 8.37 2.78 -1.37
N VAL A 10 9.39 2.77 -2.22
CA VAL A 10 10.49 3.73 -2.17
C VAL A 10 9.88 5.06 -2.62
N ASP A 11 9.32 5.81 -1.67
CA ASP A 11 8.94 7.18 -1.94
C ASP A 11 10.23 7.98 -2.16
N GLY A 12 10.45 8.35 -3.41
CA GLY A 12 11.70 8.84 -3.98
C GLY A 12 12.04 10.28 -3.58
N ALA A 13 12.07 10.58 -2.28
CA ALA A 13 12.45 11.91 -1.78
C ALA A 13 13.93 12.02 -1.34
N LEU A 14 14.74 10.95 -1.44
CA LEU A 14 16.13 10.95 -0.98
C LEU A 14 17.16 10.51 -2.05
N LEU A 15 16.86 10.75 -3.33
CA LEU A 15 17.84 10.78 -4.42
C LEU A 15 18.14 12.23 -4.82
N ALA A 16 18.59 13.03 -3.87
CA ALA A 16 19.21 14.31 -4.16
C ALA A 16 20.38 14.53 -3.20
N ILE A 17 21.51 13.86 -3.46
CA ILE A 17 22.88 14.40 -3.33
C ILE A 17 23.77 13.46 -4.17
N VAL A 18 23.88 13.77 -5.47
CA VAL A 18 25.04 13.37 -6.25
C VAL A 18 26.05 14.50 -6.10
N LYS A 19 27.11 14.22 -5.33
CA LYS A 19 28.44 14.84 -5.37
C LYS A 19 28.50 16.36 -5.61
N LEU A 20 28.67 17.15 -4.54
CA LEU A 20 29.62 18.27 -4.42
C LEU A 20 29.44 18.94 -3.04
N GLY A 21 30.38 18.70 -2.13
CA GLY A 21 30.45 19.35 -0.81
C GLY A 21 29.65 18.64 0.27
N ALA A 22 30.30 17.74 1.03
CA ALA A 22 29.73 17.18 2.25
C ALA A 22 29.42 18.31 3.24
N PRO A 23 28.15 18.55 3.63
CA PRO A 23 27.89 19.34 4.81
C PRO A 23 28.17 18.44 6.03
N LYS A 24 28.76 19.03 7.06
CA LYS A 24 28.93 18.40 8.37
C LYS A 24 27.63 17.67 8.76
N ASP A 25 27.73 16.39 9.09
CA ASP A 25 26.69 15.70 9.85
C ASP A 25 26.54 16.45 11.19
N GLU A 26 25.69 17.46 11.21
CA GLU A 26 25.05 17.86 12.46
C GLU A 26 24.30 16.62 12.92
N ASN A 27 24.69 16.07 14.07
CA ASN A 27 24.01 14.96 14.73
C ASN A 27 22.55 15.34 14.98
N LYS A 28 21.71 15.18 13.96
CA LYS A 28 20.28 15.40 14.04
C LYS A 28 19.73 14.22 14.81
N ILE A 29 19.29 14.50 16.02
CA ILE A 29 18.55 13.56 16.83
C ILE A 29 17.19 13.37 16.14
N VAL A 30 16.89 12.13 15.75
CA VAL A 30 15.65 11.75 15.07
C VAL A 30 14.96 10.64 15.84
N ASP A 31 13.63 10.63 15.72
CA ASP A 31 12.79 9.55 16.19
C ASP A 31 12.36 8.72 14.99
N ILE A 32 12.34 7.40 15.13
CA ILE A 32 11.84 6.49 14.11
C ILE A 32 10.52 5.90 14.58
N GLU A 33 9.47 6.16 13.81
CA GLU A 33 8.17 5.51 13.99
C GLU A 33 8.06 4.34 13.02
N ALA A 34 7.66 3.17 13.51
CA ALA A 34 7.52 1.95 12.73
C ALA A 34 6.23 1.20 13.10
N PHE A 35 5.65 0.47 12.17
CA PHE A 35 4.40 -0.27 12.40
C PHE A 35 4.55 -1.75 12.11
N VAL A 36 4.08 -2.60 13.02
CA VAL A 36 4.10 -4.06 12.88
C VAL A 36 2.73 -4.67 13.13
N ALA A 37 2.43 -5.74 12.41
CA ALA A 37 1.11 -6.37 12.43
C ALA A 37 0.76 -7.10 13.75
N ASN A 38 1.75 -7.45 14.58
CA ASN A 38 1.52 -8.20 15.83
C ASN A 38 2.55 -7.89 16.92
N GLU A 39 2.16 -8.19 18.16
CA GLU A 39 2.95 -7.90 19.37
C GLU A 39 4.27 -8.68 19.44
N GLU A 40 4.29 -9.91 18.94
CA GLU A 40 5.47 -10.77 18.99
C GLU A 40 6.61 -10.18 18.14
N THR A 41 6.27 -9.67 16.95
CA THR A 41 7.21 -8.95 16.10
C THR A 41 7.67 -7.65 16.76
N ALA A 42 6.77 -6.92 17.43
CA ALA A 42 7.11 -5.69 18.16
C ALA A 42 8.14 -5.96 19.26
N LYS A 43 7.92 -6.98 20.10
CA LYS A 43 8.84 -7.38 21.17
C LYS A 43 10.17 -7.91 20.64
N LYS A 44 10.16 -8.60 19.50
CA LYS A 44 11.38 -9.09 18.84
C LYS A 44 12.24 -7.92 18.35
N VAL A 45 11.63 -6.91 17.73
CA VAL A 45 12.31 -5.68 17.30
C VAL A 45 12.85 -4.92 18.51
N GLU A 46 12.06 -4.75 19.57
CA GLU A 46 12.51 -4.14 20.84
C GLU A 46 13.73 -4.86 21.42
N SER A 47 13.72 -6.20 21.43
CA SER A 47 14.84 -7.01 21.92
C SER A 47 16.10 -6.86 21.07
N GLN A 48 15.96 -6.69 19.76
CA GLN A 48 17.09 -6.47 18.85
C GLN A 48 17.65 -5.04 18.92
N LEU A 49 16.81 -4.08 19.32
CA LEU A 49 17.18 -2.68 19.56
C LEU A 49 17.58 -2.42 21.03
N ALA A 50 17.99 -3.46 21.76
CA ALA A 50 18.38 -3.38 23.16
C ALA A 50 19.39 -2.23 23.39
N GLY A 51 19.04 -1.33 24.30
CA GLY A 51 19.82 -0.12 24.62
C GLY A 51 19.27 1.18 24.01
N GLN A 52 18.27 1.10 23.12
CA GLN A 52 17.52 2.25 22.65
C GLN A 52 16.20 2.41 23.42
N LYS A 53 15.69 3.64 23.52
CA LYS A 53 14.38 3.90 24.12
C LYS A 53 13.30 3.57 23.09
N VAL A 54 12.67 2.41 23.24
CA VAL A 54 11.58 1.93 22.37
C VAL A 54 10.25 2.00 23.13
N THR A 55 9.27 2.71 22.57
CA THR A 55 7.89 2.72 23.07
C THR A 55 7.03 1.88 22.14
N ILE A 56 6.29 0.91 22.69
CA ILE A 56 5.32 0.09 21.94
C ILE A 56 3.91 0.49 22.36
N SER A 57 3.07 0.87 21.39
CA SER A 57 1.65 1.15 21.61
C SER A 57 0.78 0.49 20.55
N LYS A 58 -0.50 0.29 20.86
CA LYS A 58 -1.48 -0.15 19.87
C LYS A 58 -1.97 1.04 19.06
N ASP A 59 -2.16 0.84 17.77
CA ASP A 59 -2.71 1.83 16.85
C ASP A 59 -3.65 1.18 15.83
N MET A 60 -4.48 1.98 15.17
CA MET A 60 -5.40 1.51 14.13
C MET A 60 -4.99 2.11 12.79
N ARG A 61 -4.63 1.26 11.83
CA ARG A 61 -4.19 1.73 10.51
C ARG A 61 -5.07 1.19 9.40
N GLU A 62 -5.43 2.06 8.47
CA GLU A 62 -6.01 1.64 7.20
C GLU A 62 -4.92 1.04 6.32
N LYS A 63 -5.16 -0.17 5.83
CA LYS A 63 -4.35 -0.81 4.81
C LYS A 63 -5.18 -1.19 3.62
N VAL A 64 -4.57 -1.10 2.45
CA VAL A 64 -5.16 -1.58 1.20
C VAL A 64 -4.77 -3.04 1.06
N VAL A 65 -5.76 -3.93 1.06
CA VAL A 65 -5.53 -5.36 0.86
C VAL A 65 -6.17 -5.83 -0.44
N PRO A 66 -5.58 -6.82 -1.12
CA PRO A 66 -6.21 -7.44 -2.28
C PRO A 66 -7.58 -8.02 -1.92
N HIS A 67 -8.57 -7.72 -2.76
CA HIS A 67 -9.97 -8.10 -2.55
C HIS A 67 -10.63 -8.52 -3.87
N GLY A 68 -10.42 -9.80 -4.21
CA GLY A 68 -11.01 -10.42 -5.38
C GLY A 68 -10.52 -9.83 -6.71
N TRP A 69 -11.25 -10.12 -7.77
CA TRP A 69 -10.96 -9.71 -9.14
C TRP A 69 -12.14 -8.91 -9.68
N ILE A 70 -11.85 -7.89 -10.46
CA ILE A 70 -12.84 -6.98 -11.03
C ILE A 70 -12.74 -6.98 -12.55
N VAL A 71 -13.88 -6.78 -13.21
CA VAL A 71 -13.95 -6.59 -14.67
C VAL A 71 -14.27 -5.12 -14.90
N LEU A 72 -13.39 -4.42 -15.60
CA LEU A 72 -13.54 -2.98 -15.82
C LEU A 72 -13.16 -2.57 -17.24
N LYS A 73 -13.57 -1.37 -17.62
CA LYS A 73 -13.10 -0.72 -18.84
C LYS A 73 -12.52 0.64 -18.48
N HIS A 74 -11.22 0.81 -18.67
CA HIS A 74 -10.59 2.13 -18.61
C HIS A 74 -11.00 2.96 -19.81
N MET A 75 -11.43 4.20 -19.53
CA MET A 75 -11.80 5.16 -20.56
C MET A 75 -10.68 6.17 -20.84
N GLY A 76 -9.66 6.24 -19.97
CA GLY A 76 -8.55 7.20 -20.06
C GLY A 76 -8.93 8.62 -19.64
N GLU A 77 -10.20 9.00 -19.81
CA GLU A 77 -10.78 10.27 -19.38
C GLU A 77 -11.99 10.02 -18.47
N PRO A 78 -12.02 10.59 -17.25
CA PRO A 78 -13.13 10.39 -16.30
C PRO A 78 -14.52 10.77 -16.84
N GLU A 79 -14.57 11.81 -17.67
CA GLU A 79 -15.80 12.31 -18.31
C GLU A 79 -16.42 11.33 -19.30
N LEU A 80 -15.64 10.39 -19.85
CA LEU A 80 -16.11 9.37 -20.77
C LEU A 80 -16.66 8.12 -20.06
N ALA A 81 -16.38 7.93 -18.77
CA ALA A 81 -16.85 6.77 -18.02
C ALA A 81 -18.37 6.79 -17.80
N GLN A 82 -18.94 7.95 -17.47
CA GLN A 82 -20.37 8.06 -17.19
C GLN A 82 -21.26 7.76 -18.41
N PRO A 83 -21.03 8.33 -19.61
CA PRO A 83 -21.83 8.01 -20.80
C PRO A 83 -21.79 6.53 -21.20
N ILE A 84 -20.64 5.86 -21.01
CA ILE A 84 -20.50 4.44 -21.29
C ILE A 84 -21.24 3.60 -20.26
N ALA A 85 -21.12 3.92 -18.97
CA ALA A 85 -21.89 3.26 -17.92
C ALA A 85 -23.41 3.39 -18.19
N ASP A 86 -23.90 4.58 -18.54
CA ASP A 86 -25.32 4.81 -18.86
C ASP A 86 -25.77 4.03 -20.09
N THR A 87 -24.89 3.85 -21.08
CA THR A 87 -25.16 3.03 -22.27
C THR A 87 -25.27 1.56 -21.91
N LEU A 88 -24.35 1.04 -21.09
CA LEU A 88 -24.38 -0.34 -20.60
C LEU A 88 -25.64 -0.61 -19.76
N ILE A 89 -26.02 0.32 -18.88
CA ILE A 89 -27.24 0.24 -18.07
C ILE A 89 -28.49 0.18 -18.96
N ARG A 90 -28.57 1.03 -19.99
CA ARG A 90 -29.68 1.02 -20.97
C ARG A 90 -29.77 -0.28 -21.75
N LYS A 91 -28.65 -0.96 -21.99
CA LYS A 91 -28.59 -2.30 -22.59
C LYS A 91 -28.86 -3.45 -21.61
N GLY A 92 -29.17 -3.14 -20.35
CA GLY A 92 -29.57 -4.12 -19.34
C GLY A 92 -28.49 -4.47 -18.31
N ARG A 93 -27.28 -3.89 -18.41
CA ARG A 93 -26.21 -4.05 -17.40
C ARG A 93 -26.38 -3.08 -16.25
N LYS A 94 -27.38 -3.35 -15.40
CA LYS A 94 -27.71 -2.55 -14.20
C LYS A 94 -26.61 -2.57 -13.13
N ASP A 95 -25.63 -3.46 -13.30
CA ASP A 95 -24.47 -3.67 -12.46
C ASP A 95 -23.25 -2.84 -12.90
N ALA A 96 -23.36 -2.05 -13.97
CA ALA A 96 -22.31 -1.13 -14.39
C ALA A 96 -22.16 0.04 -13.40
N LYS A 97 -20.93 0.34 -12.97
CA LYS A 97 -20.61 1.43 -12.04
C LYS A 97 -19.36 2.18 -12.49
N VAL A 98 -19.37 3.50 -12.32
CA VAL A 98 -18.19 4.34 -12.58
C VAL A 98 -17.31 4.40 -11.33
N VAL A 99 -16.01 4.20 -11.49
CA VAL A 99 -14.99 4.41 -10.44
C VAL A 99 -13.80 5.11 -11.09
N GLY A 100 -13.61 6.39 -10.78
CA GLY A 100 -12.59 7.21 -11.41
C GLY A 100 -12.84 7.34 -12.92
N ASP A 101 -11.87 6.91 -13.72
CA ASP A 101 -11.91 6.86 -15.19
C ASP A 101 -12.32 5.49 -15.75
N ALA A 102 -12.71 4.56 -14.90
CA ALA A 102 -13.10 3.21 -15.29
C ALA A 102 -14.60 2.93 -15.10
N VAL A 103 -15.13 2.04 -15.93
CA VAL A 103 -16.47 1.46 -15.78
C VAL A 103 -16.35 0.00 -15.35
N LEU A 104 -16.74 -0.30 -14.12
CA LEU A 104 -16.82 -1.63 -13.54
C LEU A 104 -18.11 -2.34 -13.94
N VAL A 105 -18.04 -3.64 -14.24
CA VAL A 105 -19.20 -4.48 -14.59
C VAL A 105 -19.10 -5.84 -13.87
N GLY A 106 -20.22 -6.38 -13.38
CA GLY A 106 -20.25 -7.73 -12.79
C GLY A 106 -19.81 -7.85 -11.33
N GLY A 107 -19.29 -6.78 -10.72
CA GLY A 107 -18.90 -6.76 -9.31
C GLY A 107 -17.50 -7.36 -9.04
N ILE A 108 -17.33 -7.95 -7.85
CA ILE A 108 -16.07 -8.55 -7.39
C ILE A 108 -16.18 -10.07 -7.45
N PHE A 109 -15.19 -10.71 -8.08
CA PHE A 109 -15.11 -12.15 -8.30
C PHE A 109 -14.04 -12.79 -7.43
N ASP A 110 -14.31 -14.00 -6.92
CA ASP A 110 -13.35 -14.72 -6.07
C ASP A 110 -12.08 -15.17 -6.83
N SER A 111 -12.15 -15.26 -8.16
CA SER A 111 -11.04 -15.75 -8.99
C SER A 111 -10.95 -15.05 -10.34
N GLU A 112 -9.72 -14.93 -10.83
CA GLU A 112 -9.41 -14.35 -12.14
C GLU A 112 -10.10 -15.11 -13.27
N ALA A 113 -10.20 -16.44 -13.16
CA ALA A 113 -10.87 -17.27 -14.16
C ALA A 113 -12.38 -16.94 -14.28
N LYS A 114 -13.06 -16.68 -13.16
CA LYS A 114 -14.47 -16.23 -13.18
C LYS A 114 -14.59 -14.86 -13.84
N ALA A 115 -13.72 -13.91 -13.45
CA ALA A 115 -13.67 -12.58 -14.07
C ALA A 115 -13.43 -12.67 -15.59
N LYS A 116 -12.49 -13.54 -16.04
CA LYS A 116 -12.19 -13.81 -17.45
C LYS A 116 -13.39 -14.35 -18.22
N GLN A 117 -14.11 -15.31 -17.64
CA GLN A 117 -15.32 -15.84 -18.26
C GLN A 117 -16.41 -14.78 -18.42
N VAL A 118 -16.56 -13.89 -17.43
CA VAL A 118 -17.53 -12.79 -17.51
C VAL A 118 -17.10 -11.74 -18.53
N ALA A 119 -15.83 -11.34 -18.55
CA ALA A 119 -15.27 -10.42 -19.54
C ALA A 119 -15.43 -10.95 -20.98
N ALA A 120 -15.14 -12.23 -21.22
CA ALA A 120 -15.31 -12.83 -22.55
C ALA A 120 -16.78 -12.86 -23.01
N LYS A 121 -17.73 -13.15 -22.08
CA LYS A 121 -19.16 -13.09 -22.39
C LYS A 121 -19.63 -11.66 -22.69
N LEU A 122 -19.11 -10.69 -21.93
CA LEU A 122 -19.37 -9.26 -22.15
C LEU A 122 -18.87 -8.82 -23.53
N GLU A 123 -17.66 -9.23 -23.91
CA GLU A 123 -17.08 -8.90 -25.21
C GLU A 123 -17.91 -9.47 -26.37
N GLN A 124 -18.38 -10.72 -26.26
CA GLN A 124 -19.25 -11.33 -27.28
C GLN A 124 -20.61 -10.63 -27.42
N GLN A 125 -21.18 -10.12 -26.33
CA GLN A 125 -22.52 -9.51 -26.33
C GLN A 125 -22.49 -8.03 -26.71
N GLU A 126 -21.48 -7.31 -26.23
CA GLU A 126 -21.43 -5.85 -26.29
C GLU A 126 -20.39 -5.32 -27.27
N SER A 127 -19.52 -6.19 -27.81
CA SER A 127 -18.37 -5.81 -28.66
C SER A 127 -17.40 -4.83 -27.97
N ILE A 128 -17.36 -4.86 -26.63
CA ILE A 128 -16.47 -4.04 -25.81
C ILE A 128 -15.48 -4.98 -25.12
N LYS A 129 -14.19 -4.72 -25.29
CA LYS A 129 -13.12 -5.44 -24.60
C LYS A 129 -12.92 -4.88 -23.20
N PHE A 130 -13.15 -5.70 -22.19
CA PHE A 130 -12.95 -5.39 -20.77
C PHE A 130 -11.61 -5.92 -20.28
N ASP A 131 -11.02 -5.19 -19.36
CA ASP A 131 -9.80 -5.53 -18.64
C ASP A 131 -10.14 -6.19 -17.30
N ILE A 132 -9.17 -6.91 -16.74
CA ILE A 132 -9.33 -7.67 -15.50
C ILE A 132 -8.21 -7.29 -14.57
N GLU A 133 -8.59 -6.80 -13.40
CA GLU A 133 -7.66 -6.32 -12.40
C GLU A 133 -7.97 -6.94 -11.05
N GLN A 134 -6.98 -6.94 -10.16
CA GLN A 134 -7.19 -7.35 -8.78
C GLN A 134 -7.87 -6.19 -8.06
N GLY A 135 -9.04 -6.45 -7.49
CA GLY A 135 -9.73 -5.45 -6.68
C GLY A 135 -8.96 -5.19 -5.40
N GLU A 136 -9.15 -4.00 -4.84
CA GLU A 136 -8.54 -3.60 -3.57
C GLU A 136 -9.60 -3.17 -2.58
N LYS A 137 -9.39 -3.46 -1.30
CA LYS A 137 -10.25 -3.01 -0.22
C LYS A 137 -9.43 -2.36 0.88
N LYS A 138 -9.88 -1.20 1.34
CA LYS A 138 -9.37 -0.60 2.57
C LYS A 138 -9.92 -1.37 3.77
N VAL A 139 -9.02 -1.88 4.60
CA VAL A 139 -9.32 -2.55 5.85
C VAL A 139 -8.56 -1.84 6.96
N THR A 140 -9.27 -1.44 8.00
CA THR A 140 -8.64 -0.97 9.23
C THR A 140 -8.24 -2.18 10.06
N SER A 141 -6.97 -2.29 10.43
CA SER A 141 -6.48 -3.33 11.33
C SER A 141 -5.74 -2.72 12.52
N GLU A 142 -5.86 -3.38 13.67
CA GLU A 142 -5.01 -3.10 14.83
C GLU A 142 -3.56 -3.46 14.46
N VAL A 143 -2.66 -2.52 14.70
CA VAL A 143 -1.21 -2.66 14.52
C VAL A 143 -0.52 -2.22 15.81
N TYR A 144 0.75 -2.57 15.93
CA TYR A 144 1.61 -2.11 17.01
C TYR A 144 2.57 -1.06 16.45
N LYS A 145 2.47 0.15 17.00
CA LYS A 145 3.38 1.27 16.72
C LYS A 145 4.60 1.16 17.62
N LEU A 146 5.77 1.17 17.01
CA LEU A 146 7.09 1.22 17.62
C LEU A 146 7.61 2.64 17.44
N VAL A 147 7.99 3.30 18.52
CA VAL A 147 8.67 4.61 18.46
C VAL A 147 10.04 4.44 19.09
N VAL A 148 11.09 4.61 18.30
CA VAL A 148 12.48 4.58 18.77
C VAL A 148 12.97 6.01 18.85
N GLU A 149 13.22 6.50 20.06
CA GLU A 149 13.52 7.91 20.32
C GLU A 149 15.02 8.18 20.45
N GLY A 150 15.43 9.40 20.10
CA GLY A 150 16.73 9.92 20.51
C GLY A 150 17.92 9.37 19.70
N LEU A 151 17.70 9.00 18.44
CA LEU A 151 18.71 8.38 17.60
C LEU A 151 19.58 9.42 16.92
N ASP A 152 20.90 9.24 16.96
CA ASP A 152 21.81 9.94 16.04
C ASP A 152 21.75 9.30 14.63
N SER A 153 22.42 9.89 13.64
CA SER A 153 22.38 9.40 12.26
C SER A 153 22.83 7.93 12.13
N GLN A 154 23.84 7.50 12.89
CA GLN A 154 24.32 6.11 12.86
C GLN A 154 23.35 5.14 13.55
N GLY A 155 22.69 5.56 14.63
CA GLY A 155 21.64 4.82 15.32
C GLY A 155 20.40 4.68 14.46
N ALA A 156 20.03 5.73 13.73
CA ALA A 156 18.91 5.72 12.80
C ALA A 156 19.11 4.69 11.69
N ASP A 157 20.29 4.62 11.09
CA ASP A 157 20.59 3.64 10.03
C ASP A 157 20.54 2.20 10.54
N LYS A 158 21.08 1.93 11.73
CA LYS A 158 21.00 0.60 12.37
C LYS A 158 19.57 0.19 12.67
N VAL A 159 18.75 1.12 13.16
CA VAL A 159 17.34 0.86 13.45
C VAL A 159 16.60 0.54 12.15
N LYS A 160 16.81 1.30 11.07
CA LYS A 160 16.22 1.02 9.75
C LYS A 160 16.60 -0.35 9.20
N GLU A 161 17.85 -0.77 9.38
CA GLU A 161 18.31 -2.10 8.99
C GLU A 161 17.57 -3.21 9.74
N VAL A 162 17.46 -3.09 11.07
CA VAL A 162 16.72 -4.05 11.92
C VAL A 162 15.24 -4.11 11.56
N LEU A 163 14.61 -2.95 11.29
CA LEU A 163 13.22 -2.88 10.86
C LEU A 163 13.02 -3.54 9.49
N GLY A 164 13.93 -3.30 8.54
CA GLY A 164 13.91 -3.92 7.21
C GLY A 164 14.02 -5.46 7.25
N GLN A 165 14.79 -6.00 8.20
CA GLN A 165 14.94 -7.45 8.37
C GLN A 165 13.71 -8.15 8.96
N ASN A 166 12.84 -7.42 9.68
CA ASN A 166 11.67 -7.98 10.37
C ASN A 166 10.34 -7.73 9.65
N GLN A 167 10.37 -7.37 8.36
CA GLN A 167 9.16 -7.15 7.52
C GLN A 167 8.19 -6.13 8.14
N VAL A 168 8.74 -5.05 8.68
CA VAL A 168 7.96 -3.91 9.17
C VAL A 168 7.25 -3.25 7.98
N GLU A 169 5.95 -3.00 8.11
CA GLU A 169 5.10 -2.58 6.99
C GLU A 169 5.40 -1.14 6.54
N ASP A 170 5.90 -0.29 7.44
CA ASP A 170 6.21 1.12 7.16
C ASP A 170 7.07 1.72 8.29
N TYR A 171 7.97 2.66 7.96
CA TYR A 171 8.66 3.47 8.96
C TYR A 171 9.02 4.87 8.45
N GLU A 172 8.94 5.86 9.34
CA GLU A 172 9.24 7.25 9.04
C GLU A 172 10.22 7.81 10.07
N SER A 173 11.20 8.59 9.61
CA SER A 173 12.10 9.35 10.49
C SER A 173 11.54 10.75 10.70
N LYS A 174 11.31 11.13 11.95
CA LYS A 174 10.82 12.46 12.34
C LYS A 174 11.90 13.20 13.14
N PRO A 175 11.95 14.54 13.08
CA PRO A 175 12.76 15.31 14.02
C PRO A 175 12.31 14.98 15.45
N ALA A 176 13.26 14.75 16.36
CA ALA A 176 12.90 14.47 17.75
C ALA A 176 12.06 15.61 18.34
N ALA A 177 10.94 15.27 18.99
CA ALA A 177 10.09 16.26 19.63
C ALA A 177 10.83 16.91 20.82
N GLN A 178 11.03 18.22 20.78
CA GLN A 178 11.67 19.02 21.83
C GLN A 178 10.75 19.26 23.02
#